data_AF-A0A4Y7TDP1-F1
#
_entry.id   AF-A0A4Y7TDP1-F1
#
_cell.length_a   1.000
_cell.length_b   1.000
_cell.length_c   1.000
_cell.angle_alpha   90.00
_cell.angle_beta   90.00
_cell.angle_gamma   90.00
#
_symmetry.space_group_name_H-M   'P 1'
#
loop_
_entity.id
_entity.type
_entity.pdbx_description
1 polymer ?
#
loop_
_entity_poly.entity_id
_entity_poly.type
_entity_poly.pdbx_seq_one_letter_code
_entity_poly.pdbx_strand_id
1 'polypeptide(L)'
;MDADSPFFEHRHTNYVPTPPEIEQLKEIIAQREVVVNEIDAKLDDLDRLRKELETTKSFNTDYISWHRDLTTIARRLPADILSVVFMTFLSLFPPHSSPHPAVTISHVCRAWRSLALEMPLLWTQISI
;
A
#
# COMPACT_ATOMS: atom_id res chain seq x y z
N MET A 1 -18.64 19.31 -28.47
CA MET A 1 -17.66 18.40 -29.11
C MET A 1 -18.36 17.44 -30.07
N ASP A 2 -19.49 16.83 -29.70
CA ASP A 2 -20.24 15.98 -30.66
C ASP A 2 -20.98 16.78 -31.75
N ALA A 3 -21.43 18.00 -31.44
CA ALA A 3 -22.20 18.86 -32.34
C ALA A 3 -21.39 19.44 -33.53
N ASP A 4 -20.07 19.23 -33.58
CA ASP A 4 -19.21 19.71 -34.67
C ASP A 4 -19.19 18.73 -35.86
N SER A 5 -19.81 17.55 -35.74
CA SER A 5 -19.91 16.60 -36.84
C SER A 5 -21.03 16.99 -37.81
N PRO A 6 -20.78 16.99 -39.13
CA PRO A 6 -21.83 17.21 -40.13
C PRO A 6 -22.93 16.13 -40.09
N PHE A 7 -22.67 15.00 -39.43
CA PHE A 7 -23.62 13.90 -39.27
C PHE A 7 -24.29 13.86 -37.87
N PHE A 8 -24.16 14.93 -37.08
CA PHE A 8 -24.66 14.95 -35.70
C PHE A 8 -26.15 14.62 -35.57
N GLU A 9 -26.99 15.18 -36.46
CA GLU A 9 -28.45 14.97 -36.48
C GLU A 9 -28.85 13.51 -36.80
N HIS A 10 -27.94 12.72 -37.37
CA HIS A 10 -28.20 11.31 -37.69
C HIS A 10 -27.87 10.36 -36.53
N ARG A 11 -27.34 10.88 -35.42
CA ARG A 11 -27.02 10.08 -34.23
C ARG A 11 -28.29 9.45 -33.65
N HIS A 12 -28.22 8.15 -33.33
CA HIS A 12 -29.36 7.36 -32.82
C HIS A 12 -30.56 7.26 -33.78
N THR A 13 -30.34 7.44 -35.08
CA THR A 13 -31.35 7.22 -36.14
C THR A 13 -31.01 5.98 -36.99
N ASN A 14 -31.97 5.52 -37.78
CA ASN A 14 -31.75 4.46 -38.78
C ASN A 14 -31.29 5.02 -40.15
N TYR A 15 -30.68 6.21 -40.17
CA TYR A 15 -30.21 6.84 -41.39
C TYR A 15 -29.15 5.98 -42.09
N VAL A 16 -29.28 5.84 -43.42
CA VAL A 16 -28.35 5.06 -44.25
C VAL A 16 -27.51 6.04 -45.07
N PRO A 17 -26.20 6.16 -44.80
CA PRO A 17 -25.33 7.07 -45.55
C PRO A 17 -25.16 6.63 -47.00
N THR A 18 -25.06 7.60 -47.89
CA THR A 18 -24.70 7.39 -49.29
C THR A 18 -23.21 7.05 -49.45
N PRO A 19 -22.77 6.45 -50.57
CA PRO A 19 -21.37 6.13 -50.80
C PRO A 19 -20.36 7.29 -50.56
N PRO A 20 -20.59 8.53 -51.00
CA PRO A 20 -19.67 9.64 -50.68
C PRO A 20 -19.69 10.03 -49.20
N GLU A 21 -20.82 9.93 -48.52
CA GLU A 21 -20.91 10.19 -47.06
C GLU A 21 -20.17 9.12 -46.27
N ILE A 22 -20.14 7.87 -46.74
CA ILE A 22 -19.32 6.80 -46.15
C ILE A 22 -17.84 7.16 -46.19
N GLU A 23 -17.35 7.69 -47.32
CA GLU A 23 -15.94 8.11 -47.41
C GLU A 23 -15.64 9.29 -46.48
N GLN A 24 -16.53 10.28 -46.38
CA GLN A 24 -16.39 11.37 -45.40
C GLN A 24 -16.40 10.88 -43.96
N LEU A 25 -17.27 9.92 -43.61
CA LEU A 25 -17.30 9.32 -42.28
C LEU A 25 -16.00 8.58 -41.97
N LYS A 26 -15.44 7.83 -42.93
CA LYS A 26 -14.14 7.17 -42.77
C LYS A 26 -13.02 8.17 -42.51
N GLU A 27 -12.99 9.29 -43.23
CA GLU A 27 -12.01 10.35 -43.00
C GLU A 27 -12.14 10.95 -41.59
N ILE A 28 -13.37 11.25 -41.14
CA ILE A 28 -13.63 11.76 -39.79
C ILE A 28 -13.17 10.74 -38.74
N ILE A 29 -13.49 9.45 -38.93
CA ILE A 29 -13.07 8.38 -38.02
C ILE A 29 -11.55 8.31 -37.97
N ALA A 30 -10.87 8.25 -39.12
CA ALA A 30 -9.42 8.18 -39.20
C ALA A 30 -8.74 9.37 -38.49
N GLN A 31 -9.28 10.59 -38.65
CA GLN A 31 -8.77 11.77 -37.93
C GLN A 31 -8.91 11.63 -36.41
N ARG A 32 -10.03 11.09 -35.93
CA ARG A 32 -10.25 10.88 -34.49
C ARG A 32 -9.41 9.74 -33.94
N GLU A 33 -9.18 8.69 -34.71
CA GLU A 33 -8.29 7.58 -34.34
C GLU A 33 -6.86 8.07 -34.11
N VAL A 34 -6.35 9.00 -34.93
CA VAL A 34 -5.03 9.61 -34.70
C VAL A 34 -4.98 10.30 -33.33
N VAL A 35 -5.99 11.09 -32.97
CA VAL A 35 -6.04 11.78 -31.67
C VAL A 35 -6.11 10.79 -30.51
N VAL A 36 -6.89 9.72 -30.66
CA VAL A 36 -6.97 8.65 -29.64
C VAL A 36 -5.60 8.01 -29.44
N ASN A 37 -4.92 7.63 -30.53
CA ASN A 37 -3.60 7.02 -30.47
C ASN A 37 -2.56 7.95 -29.80
N GLU A 38 -2.63 9.26 -30.06
CA GLU A 38 -1.77 10.24 -29.39
C GLU A 38 -2.04 10.34 -27.88
N ILE A 39 -3.32 10.25 -27.47
CA ILE A 39 -3.69 10.26 -26.05
C ILE A 39 -3.22 8.97 -25.38
N ASP A 40 -3.42 7.81 -26.01
CA ASP A 40 -3.00 6.52 -25.48
C ASP A 40 -1.48 6.46 -25.29
N ALA A 41 -0.70 6.97 -26.25
CA ALA A 41 0.75 7.07 -26.11
C ALA A 41 1.16 7.92 -24.90
N LYS A 42 0.48 9.05 -24.66
CA LYS A 42 0.74 9.90 -23.48
C LYS A 42 0.33 9.23 -22.18
N LEU A 43 -0.77 8.48 -22.17
CA LEU A 43 -1.21 7.71 -21.01
C LEU A 43 -0.18 6.63 -20.66
N ASP A 44 0.36 5.94 -21.67
CA ASP A 44 1.39 4.93 -21.49
C ASP A 44 2.70 5.53 -20.94
N ASP A 45 3.12 6.69 -21.43
CA ASP A 45 4.29 7.41 -20.90
C ASP A 45 4.10 7.80 -19.43
N LEU A 46 2.94 8.37 -19.09
CA LEU A 46 2.63 8.76 -17.72
C LEU A 46 2.52 7.55 -16.78
N ASP A 47 1.97 6.42 -17.26
CA ASP A 47 1.88 5.18 -16.49
C ASP A 47 3.26 4.59 -16.19
N ARG A 48 4.18 4.62 -17.18
CA ARG A 48 5.59 4.25 -16.97
C ARG A 48 6.25 5.11 -15.89
N LEU A 49 6.12 6.43 -16.00
CA LEU A 49 6.67 7.35 -15.01
C LEU A 49 6.07 7.12 -13.61
N ARG A 50 4.75 6.91 -13.53
CA ARG A 50 4.08 6.61 -12.25
C ARG A 50 4.68 5.38 -11.60
N LYS A 51 4.86 4.28 -12.34
CA LYS A 51 5.43 3.02 -11.84
C LYS A 51 6.85 3.19 -11.33
N GLU A 52 7.68 3.97 -12.03
CA GLU A 52 9.05 4.27 -11.60
C GLU A 52 9.07 5.06 -10.28
N LEU A 53 8.23 6.08 -10.16
CA LEU A 53 8.12 6.89 -8.95
C LEU A 53 7.55 6.08 -7.78
N GLU A 54 6.57 5.21 -8.02
CA GLU A 54 6.02 4.29 -7.02
C GLU A 54 7.09 3.33 -6.47
N THR A 55 7.91 2.78 -7.36
CA THR A 55 9.04 1.90 -6.97
C THR A 55 10.03 2.66 -6.09
N THR A 56 10.41 3.87 -6.50
CA THR A 56 11.34 4.74 -5.75
C THR A 56 10.75 5.12 -4.39
N LYS A 57 9.46 5.46 -4.34
CA LYS A 57 8.76 5.79 -3.10
C LYS A 57 8.70 4.60 -2.15
N SER A 58 8.39 3.40 -2.65
CA SER A 58 8.37 2.17 -1.84
C SER A 58 9.71 1.94 -1.19
N PHE A 59 10.80 1.94 -1.98
CA PHE A 59 12.15 1.75 -1.47
C PHE A 59 12.51 2.75 -0.36
N ASN A 60 12.21 4.04 -0.57
CA ASN A 60 12.50 5.07 0.44
C ASN A 60 11.62 4.90 1.70
N THR A 61 10.37 4.50 1.55
CA THR A 61 9.46 4.26 2.68
C THR A 61 9.97 3.08 3.52
N ASP A 62 10.38 1.99 2.87
CA ASP A 62 10.96 0.82 3.54
C ASP A 62 12.26 1.17 4.24
N TYR A 63 13.13 1.94 3.59
CA TYR A 63 14.39 2.42 4.15
C TYR A 63 14.15 3.27 5.42
N ILE A 64 13.20 4.22 5.36
CA ILE A 64 12.81 5.05 6.51
C ILE A 64 12.24 4.18 7.64
N SER A 65 11.36 3.23 7.32
CA SER A 65 10.76 2.34 8.33
C SER A 65 11.83 1.53 9.06
N TRP A 66 12.74 0.92 8.32
CA TRP A 66 13.85 0.14 8.88
C TRP A 66 14.69 0.98 9.86
N HIS A 67 15.05 2.21 9.48
CA HIS A 67 15.81 3.12 10.35
C HIS A 67 15.01 3.58 11.55
N ARG A 68 13.73 3.94 11.36
CA ARG A 68 12.86 4.36 12.46
C ARG A 68 12.77 3.25 13.50
N ASP A 69 12.58 2.02 13.07
CA ASP A 69 12.53 0.89 13.98
C ASP A 69 13.84 0.81 14.80
N LEU A 70 15.01 1.09 14.19
CA LEU A 70 16.32 1.01 14.87
C LEU A 70 16.47 2.07 15.96
N THR A 71 15.80 3.21 15.78
CA THR A 71 15.80 4.30 16.75
C THR A 71 14.83 4.09 17.92
N THR A 72 13.97 3.06 17.87
CA THR A 72 13.00 2.79 18.94
C THR A 72 13.69 2.53 20.27
N ILE A 73 13.13 3.09 21.34
CA ILE A 73 13.63 2.92 22.71
C ILE A 73 13.68 1.42 23.08
N ALA A 74 12.71 0.64 22.61
CA ALA A 74 12.65 -0.80 22.82
C ALA A 74 13.94 -1.53 22.41
N ARG A 75 14.65 -1.07 21.36
CA ARG A 75 15.93 -1.66 20.91
C ARG A 75 17.17 -1.09 21.60
N ARG A 76 17.02 -0.03 22.38
CA ARG A 76 18.14 0.71 23.00
C ARG A 76 18.25 0.53 24.51
N LEU A 77 17.20 0.02 25.16
CA LEU A 77 17.24 -0.26 26.58
C LEU A 77 18.13 -1.47 26.86
N PRO A 78 19.03 -1.39 27.84
CA PRO A 78 19.81 -2.56 28.25
C PRO A 78 18.90 -3.62 28.90
N ALA A 79 19.39 -4.86 28.91
CA ALA A 79 18.58 -6.02 29.30
C ALA A 79 18.08 -5.95 30.75
N ASP A 80 18.88 -5.43 31.67
CA ASP A 80 18.51 -5.24 33.08
C ASP A 80 17.32 -4.28 33.25
N ILE A 81 17.31 -3.15 32.53
CA ILE A 81 16.20 -2.21 32.53
C ILE A 81 14.95 -2.84 31.91
N LEU A 82 15.10 -3.58 30.81
CA LEU A 82 13.98 -4.30 30.20
C LEU A 82 13.42 -5.38 31.14
N SER A 83 14.27 -6.10 31.88
CA SER A 83 13.82 -7.08 32.87
C SER A 83 12.97 -6.43 33.97
N VAL A 84 13.36 -5.25 34.47
CA VAL A 84 12.55 -4.49 35.43
C VAL A 84 11.22 -4.12 34.81
N VAL A 85 11.21 -3.56 33.59
CA VAL A 85 9.99 -3.20 32.87
C VAL A 85 9.07 -4.41 32.68
N PHE A 86 9.61 -5.58 32.31
CA PHE A 86 8.82 -6.79 32.08
C PHE A 86 8.18 -7.30 33.37
N MET A 87 8.92 -7.30 34.48
CA MET A 87 8.38 -7.70 35.79
C MET A 87 7.35 -6.70 36.31
N THR A 88 7.58 -5.40 36.15
CA THR A 88 6.59 -4.37 36.48
C THR A 88 5.34 -4.56 35.64
N PHE A 89 5.48 -4.74 34.32
CA PHE A 89 4.35 -4.98 33.43
C PHE A 89 3.56 -6.23 33.83
N LEU A 90 4.22 -7.36 34.10
CA LEU A 90 3.57 -8.59 34.55
C LEU A 90 2.73 -8.36 35.82
N SER A 91 3.25 -7.56 36.77
CA SER A 91 2.54 -7.25 38.03
C SER A 91 1.27 -6.40 37.86
N LEU A 92 1.10 -5.73 36.72
CA LEU A 92 -0.08 -4.92 36.43
C LEU A 92 -1.29 -5.75 35.99
N PHE A 93 -1.07 -7.01 35.64
CA PHE A 93 -2.10 -7.90 35.10
C PHE A 93 -2.43 -9.04 36.07
N PRO A 94 -3.70 -9.47 36.13
CA PRO A 94 -4.06 -10.69 36.84
C PRO A 94 -3.29 -11.92 36.32
N PRO A 95 -3.01 -12.93 37.18
CA PRO A 95 -2.29 -14.15 36.81
C PRO A 95 -2.91 -14.94 35.63
N HIS A 96 -4.20 -14.75 35.37
CA HIS A 96 -4.98 -15.46 34.35
C HIS A 96 -5.32 -14.60 33.13
N SER A 97 -4.55 -13.54 32.88
CA SER A 97 -4.80 -12.65 31.74
C SER A 97 -4.55 -13.37 30.41
N SER A 98 -5.43 -13.15 29.44
CA SER A 98 -5.31 -13.70 28.08
C SER A 98 -5.36 -12.59 27.03
N PRO A 99 -4.35 -12.45 26.15
CA PRO A 99 -3.11 -13.23 26.15
C PRO A 99 -2.24 -12.94 27.39
N HIS A 100 -1.45 -13.93 27.82
CA HIS A 100 -0.56 -13.78 28.96
C HIS A 100 0.39 -12.58 28.77
N PRO A 101 0.66 -11.74 29.78
CA PRO A 101 1.43 -10.49 29.61
C PRO A 101 2.83 -10.71 29.02
N ALA A 102 3.51 -11.80 29.41
CA ALA A 102 4.81 -12.17 28.83
C ALA A 102 4.73 -12.48 27.32
N VAL A 103 3.60 -13.04 26.85
CA VAL A 103 3.37 -13.24 25.42
C VAL A 103 3.27 -11.88 24.74
N THR A 104 2.44 -10.96 25.25
CA THR A 104 2.30 -9.60 24.70
C THR A 104 3.66 -8.88 24.59
N ILE A 105 4.48 -8.92 25.64
CA ILE A 105 5.84 -8.34 25.64
C ILE A 105 6.71 -8.96 24.53
N SER A 106 6.66 -10.29 24.38
CA SER A 106 7.48 -11.01 23.39
C SER A 106 7.17 -10.62 21.94
N HIS A 107 6.02 -9.99 21.67
CA HIS A 107 5.62 -9.55 20.34
C HIS A 107 6.11 -8.15 19.94
N VAL A 108 6.77 -7.40 20.85
CA VAL A 108 7.26 -6.05 20.55
C VAL A 108 8.41 -6.07 19.53
N CYS A 109 9.46 -6.86 19.77
CA CYS A 109 10.56 -7.03 18.83
C CYS A 109 11.34 -8.32 19.11
N ARG A 110 12.28 -8.70 18.21
CA ARG A 110 13.10 -9.91 18.39
C ARG A 110 13.93 -9.89 19.68
N ALA A 111 14.49 -8.75 20.06
CA ALA A 111 15.29 -8.63 21.28
C ALA A 111 14.43 -8.85 22.55
N TRP A 112 13.22 -8.27 22.58
CA TRP A 112 12.28 -8.46 23.70
C TRP A 112 11.81 -9.90 23.79
N ARG A 113 11.58 -10.56 22.65
CA ARG A 113 11.25 -11.99 22.61
C ARG A 113 12.37 -12.85 23.21
N SER A 114 13.61 -12.65 22.76
CA SER A 114 14.77 -13.39 23.27
C SER A 114 14.89 -13.21 24.79
N LEU A 115 14.87 -11.97 25.26
CA LEU A 115 14.96 -11.68 26.69
C LEU A 115 13.78 -12.27 27.49
N ALA A 116 12.55 -12.17 26.98
CA ALA A 116 11.38 -12.73 27.67
C ALA A 116 11.45 -14.25 27.81
N LEU A 117 12.00 -14.95 26.81
CA LEU A 117 12.23 -16.41 26.87
C LEU A 117 13.39 -16.78 27.81
N GLU A 118 14.40 -15.91 27.91
CA GLU A 118 15.55 -16.06 28.83
C GLU A 118 15.21 -15.71 30.29
N MET A 119 14.00 -15.20 30.57
CA MET A 119 13.54 -14.84 31.92
C MET A 119 12.47 -15.81 32.44
N PRO A 120 12.86 -16.92 33.11
CA PRO A 120 11.91 -17.91 33.64
C PRO A 120 10.85 -17.32 34.59
N LEU A 121 11.19 -16.25 35.30
CA LEU A 121 10.28 -15.57 36.23
C LEU A 121 9.00 -15.07 35.56
N LEU A 122 9.05 -14.74 34.27
CA LEU A 122 7.88 -14.31 33.50
C LEU A 122 6.87 -15.43 33.22
N TRP A 123 7.24 -16.69 33.45
CA TRP A 123 6.47 -17.88 33.06
C TRP A 123 6.06 -18.73 34.25
N THR A 124 6.13 -18.17 35.46
CA THR A 124 5.80 -18.89 36.71
C THR A 124 4.30 -19.08 36.94
N GLN A 125 3.45 -18.32 36.25
CA GLN A 125 1.99 -18.35 36.39
C GLN A 125 1.33 -18.48 35.01
N ILE A 126 1.17 -19.72 34.54
CA ILE A 126 0.48 -20.03 33.29
C ILE A 126 -0.73 -20.90 33.61
N SER A 127 -1.92 -20.45 33.21
CA SER A 127 -3.14 -21.28 33.21
C SER A 127 -3.51 -21.64 31.77
N ILE A 128 -3.73 -22.93 31.51
CA ILE A 128 -4.16 -23.50 30.22
C ILE A 128 -5.68 -23.67 30.24
#